data_AF-A0A7Y7DEM4-F1
#
_entry.id   AF-A0A7Y7DEM4-F1
#
_cell.length_a   1.000
_cell.length_b   1.000
_cell.length_c   1.000
_cell.angle_alpha   90.00
_cell.angle_beta   90.00
_cell.angle_gamma   90.00
#
_symmetry.space_group_name_H-M   'P 1'
#
loop_
_entity.id
_entity.type
_entity.pdbx_description
1 polymer ?
#
loop_
_entity_poly.entity_id
_entity_poly.type
_entity_poly.pdbx_seq_one_letter_code
_entity_poly.pdbx_strand_id
1 'polypeptide(L)'
;DDSTDETSGLIQAKLKQYPAFPFVYLHRSNRKGFKAGALREGLVVAKGEFVAIFDADFLPNPDFLKKTIPYFQDDRVGMVQTRWTHLNENHSLLTRLQAFALDAHFTIEQVGRNTLGAFINFNGTGGVWRKTCIVDAGNWEDDTLTEDLDLSYRAQKKGWKFVYKPEIHSPAELPPIMSAIKSQQFRWNKGGAECARKHAQSVLASNFPFKTKMHAVAHLFNSSIFLVILTVSLSSIGVAWLGLNGVSTSLTRIAGLFLIGFAIIALVYFVSHFYSRKRFWASLLESILILPLFLSVSMGMALHNAQAVWEGLSGKKSPFIRTPKFNLEAGKSNLKTNRYLKISMPLTTWIEGGLSLIFTFMVILAFRYEYFLFLPFHAMLAFGYGMVFITSFRSYSLGK
;
A
#
# COMPACT_ATOMS: atom_id res chain seq x y z
N ASP A 1 -4.06 -17.02 -15.12
CA ASP A 1 -4.73 -17.15 -13.81
C ASP A 1 -6.01 -17.97 -13.80
N ASP A 2 -6.21 -18.89 -14.75
CA ASP A 2 -7.47 -19.65 -14.82
C ASP A 2 -8.69 -18.71 -14.82
N SER A 3 -8.64 -17.66 -15.64
CA SER A 3 -9.77 -16.74 -15.80
C SER A 3 -10.92 -17.47 -16.48
N THR A 4 -12.12 -17.39 -15.90
CA THR A 4 -13.36 -18.03 -16.39
C THR A 4 -14.29 -17.02 -17.07
N ASP A 5 -13.76 -15.85 -17.41
CA ASP A 5 -14.49 -14.74 -17.99
C ASP A 5 -14.03 -14.43 -19.42
N GLU A 6 -14.51 -13.33 -19.99
CA GLU A 6 -14.19 -12.88 -21.35
C GLU A 6 -12.71 -12.53 -21.57
N THR A 7 -11.87 -12.49 -20.52
CA THR A 7 -10.46 -12.06 -20.60
C THR A 7 -9.67 -12.86 -21.64
N SER A 8 -9.85 -14.19 -21.68
CA SER A 8 -9.12 -15.06 -22.61
C SER A 8 -9.42 -14.72 -24.07
N GLY A 9 -10.71 -14.50 -24.39
CA GLY A 9 -11.14 -14.13 -25.74
C GLY A 9 -10.63 -12.75 -26.16
N LEU A 10 -10.69 -11.77 -25.25
CA LEU A 10 -10.21 -10.41 -25.50
C LEU A 10 -8.70 -10.37 -25.77
N ILE A 11 -7.90 -11.07 -24.97
CA ILE A 11 -6.44 -11.12 -25.18
C ILE A 11 -6.12 -11.76 -26.54
N GLN A 12 -6.69 -12.93 -26.84
CA GLN A 12 -6.42 -13.62 -28.10
C GLN A 12 -6.83 -12.79 -29.33
N ALA A 13 -7.99 -12.10 -29.26
CA ALA A 13 -8.40 -11.18 -30.31
C ALA A 13 -7.44 -10.00 -30.48
N LYS A 14 -6.91 -9.46 -29.37
CA LYS A 14 -5.93 -8.37 -29.40
C LYS A 14 -4.59 -8.80 -29.96
N LEU A 15 -4.10 -9.98 -29.60
CA LEU A 15 -2.81 -10.51 -30.10
C LEU A 15 -2.80 -10.67 -31.63
N LYS A 16 -3.93 -11.04 -32.24
CA LYS A 16 -4.07 -11.13 -33.71
C LYS A 16 -3.83 -9.80 -34.43
N GLN A 17 -3.98 -8.67 -33.74
CA GLN A 17 -3.70 -7.34 -34.30
C GLN A 17 -2.21 -7.00 -34.36
N TYR A 18 -1.35 -7.81 -33.73
CA TYR A 18 0.09 -7.57 -33.61
C TYR A 18 0.93 -8.79 -34.02
N PRO A 19 0.78 -9.29 -35.27
CA PRO A 19 1.42 -10.53 -35.71
C PRO A 19 2.95 -10.45 -35.77
N ALA A 20 3.52 -9.24 -35.83
CA ALA A 20 4.97 -9.02 -35.87
C ALA A 20 5.66 -9.25 -34.51
N PHE A 21 4.89 -9.34 -33.41
CA PHE A 21 5.43 -9.51 -32.07
C PHE A 21 5.26 -10.96 -31.60
N PRO A 22 6.29 -11.58 -31.00
CA PRO A 22 6.25 -12.96 -30.54
C PRO A 22 5.50 -13.10 -29.21
N PHE A 23 4.25 -12.65 -29.17
CA PHE A 23 3.42 -12.76 -27.97
C PHE A 23 3.08 -14.23 -27.68
N VAL A 24 3.24 -14.62 -26.42
CA VAL A 24 2.82 -15.93 -25.93
C VAL A 24 1.72 -15.74 -24.90
N TYR A 25 0.54 -16.25 -25.21
CA TYR A 25 -0.57 -16.30 -24.26
C TYR A 25 -0.51 -17.60 -23.45
N LEU A 26 -0.47 -17.48 -22.13
CA LEU A 26 -0.50 -18.62 -21.21
C LEU A 26 -1.79 -18.56 -20.38
N HIS A 27 -2.57 -19.64 -20.43
CA HIS A 27 -3.74 -19.83 -19.59
C HIS A 27 -3.52 -21.07 -18.70
N ARG A 28 -3.73 -20.88 -17.40
CA ARG A 28 -3.56 -21.94 -16.39
C ARG A 28 -4.89 -22.63 -16.16
N SER A 29 -4.86 -23.91 -15.78
CA SER A 29 -6.05 -24.70 -15.42
C SER A 29 -6.47 -24.59 -13.96
N ASN A 30 -5.73 -23.83 -13.14
CA ASN A 30 -6.04 -23.62 -11.73
C ASN A 30 -5.48 -22.29 -11.23
N ARG A 31 -5.92 -21.89 -10.03
CA ARG A 31 -5.55 -20.63 -9.36
C ARG A 31 -4.52 -20.81 -8.24
N LYS A 32 -3.83 -21.95 -8.16
CA LYS A 32 -2.83 -22.21 -7.11
C LYS A 32 -1.74 -21.15 -7.15
N GLY A 33 -1.39 -20.62 -5.98
CA GLY A 33 -0.42 -19.56 -5.79
C GLY A 33 -0.76 -18.22 -6.44
N PHE A 34 -1.98 -18.03 -6.96
CA PHE A 34 -2.45 -16.78 -7.58
C PHE A 34 -1.38 -16.15 -8.50
N LYS A 35 -1.01 -14.89 -8.27
CA LYS A 35 -0.02 -14.16 -9.08
C LYS A 35 1.36 -14.83 -9.05
N ALA A 36 1.85 -15.24 -7.89
CA ALA A 36 3.14 -15.93 -7.76
C ALA A 36 3.21 -17.22 -8.61
N GLY A 37 2.12 -18.01 -8.61
CA GLY A 37 2.03 -19.20 -9.45
C GLY A 37 2.06 -18.90 -10.95
N ALA A 38 1.37 -17.84 -11.39
CA ALA A 38 1.39 -17.42 -12.79
C ALA A 38 2.75 -16.87 -13.21
N LEU A 39 3.41 -16.10 -12.34
CA LEU A 39 4.77 -15.61 -12.59
C LEU A 39 5.76 -16.78 -12.68
N ARG A 40 5.62 -17.82 -11.84
CA ARG A 40 6.45 -19.02 -11.89
C ARG A 40 6.32 -19.76 -13.22
N GLU A 41 5.10 -19.99 -13.69
CA GLU A 41 4.84 -20.66 -14.98
C GLU A 41 5.28 -19.79 -16.17
N GLY A 42 5.01 -18.48 -16.12
CA GLY A 42 5.47 -17.54 -17.14
C GLY A 42 7.00 -17.47 -17.26
N LEU A 43 7.71 -17.59 -16.15
CA LEU A 43 9.18 -17.56 -16.11
C LEU A 43 9.83 -18.76 -16.84
N VAL A 44 9.15 -19.90 -16.88
CA VAL A 44 9.60 -21.10 -17.62
C VAL A 44 9.64 -20.81 -19.12
N VAL A 45 8.64 -20.09 -19.62
CA VAL A 45 8.48 -19.78 -21.05
C VAL A 45 9.29 -18.54 -21.46
N ALA A 46 9.49 -17.59 -20.54
CA ALA A 46 10.23 -16.35 -20.81
C ALA A 46 11.69 -16.64 -21.19
N LYS A 47 12.11 -16.22 -22.38
CA LYS A 47 13.47 -16.47 -22.91
C LYS A 47 14.50 -15.37 -22.60
N GLY A 48 14.04 -14.20 -22.17
CA GLY A 48 14.90 -13.05 -21.89
C GLY A 48 15.75 -13.24 -20.64
N GLU A 49 16.95 -12.65 -20.65
CA GLU A 49 17.79 -12.52 -19.45
C GLU A 49 17.12 -11.61 -18.41
N PHE A 50 16.44 -10.57 -18.86
CA PHE A 50 15.68 -9.64 -18.03
C PHE A 50 14.18 -9.83 -18.21
N VAL A 51 13.44 -9.73 -17.10
CA VAL A 51 11.99 -9.92 -17.04
C VAL A 51 11.36 -8.65 -16.50
N ALA A 52 10.63 -7.93 -17.36
CA ALA A 52 9.80 -6.80 -16.96
C ALA A 52 8.40 -7.29 -16.54
N ILE A 53 7.89 -6.78 -15.42
CA ILE A 53 6.63 -7.25 -14.83
C ILE A 53 5.65 -6.08 -14.71
N PHE A 54 4.48 -6.22 -15.35
CA PHE A 54 3.41 -5.24 -15.37
C PHE A 54 2.10 -5.85 -14.90
N ASP A 55 1.43 -5.21 -13.94
CA ASP A 55 0.03 -5.48 -13.66
C ASP A 55 -0.82 -4.95 -14.84
N ALA A 56 -1.99 -5.54 -15.05
CA ALA A 56 -2.82 -5.25 -16.23
C ALA A 56 -3.33 -3.80 -16.30
N ASP A 57 -3.25 -3.06 -15.20
CA ASP A 57 -3.65 -1.64 -15.08
C ASP A 57 -2.46 -0.67 -15.09
N PHE A 58 -1.27 -1.14 -15.48
CA PHE A 58 -0.08 -0.31 -15.63
C PHE A 58 0.17 0.03 -17.11
N LEU A 59 0.46 1.31 -17.36
CA LEU A 59 0.73 1.86 -18.69
C LEU A 59 2.14 2.47 -18.74
N PRO A 60 3.22 1.65 -18.73
CA PRO A 60 4.60 2.15 -18.76
C PRO A 60 4.89 2.96 -20.03
N ASN A 61 5.77 3.95 -19.91
CA ASN A 61 6.18 4.76 -21.06
C ASN A 61 6.89 3.91 -22.14
N PRO A 62 6.79 4.27 -23.44
CA PRO A 62 7.42 3.51 -24.53
C PRO A 62 8.94 3.35 -24.41
N ASP A 63 9.61 4.22 -23.66
CA ASP A 63 11.05 4.20 -23.42
C ASP A 63 11.46 3.50 -22.10
N PHE A 64 10.50 2.88 -21.39
CA PHE A 64 10.72 2.23 -20.09
C PHE A 64 11.95 1.30 -20.11
N LEU A 65 11.99 0.34 -21.05
CA LEU A 65 13.09 -0.63 -21.13
C LEU A 65 14.43 0.05 -21.45
N LYS A 66 14.43 1.05 -22.33
CA LYS A 66 15.65 1.82 -22.67
C LYS A 66 16.23 2.53 -21.46
N LYS A 67 15.37 2.97 -20.54
CA LYS A 67 15.77 3.65 -19.30
C LYS A 67 16.14 2.70 -18.16
N THR A 68 15.59 1.48 -18.12
CA THR A 68 15.84 0.54 -17.02
C THR A 68 17.01 -0.42 -17.28
N ILE A 69 17.15 -0.92 -18.51
CA ILE A 69 18.15 -1.96 -18.85
C ILE A 69 19.61 -1.54 -18.56
N PRO A 70 20.04 -0.29 -18.81
CA PRO A 70 21.43 0.12 -18.55
C PRO A 70 21.90 -0.09 -17.09
N TYR A 71 20.99 -0.11 -16.11
CA TYR A 71 21.35 -0.32 -14.70
C TYR A 71 21.82 -1.75 -14.38
N PHE A 72 21.62 -2.70 -15.29
CA PHE A 72 22.09 -4.08 -15.15
C PHE A 72 23.54 -4.28 -15.64
N GLN A 73 24.25 -3.20 -15.99
CA GLN A 73 25.70 -3.27 -16.24
C GLN A 73 26.51 -3.73 -15.02
N ASP A 74 26.02 -3.49 -13.79
CA ASP A 74 26.54 -4.15 -12.59
C ASP A 74 25.86 -5.53 -12.48
N ASP A 75 26.63 -6.60 -12.61
CA ASP A 75 26.15 -7.99 -12.54
C ASP A 75 25.49 -8.32 -11.20
N ARG A 76 25.77 -7.55 -10.14
CA ARG A 76 25.13 -7.70 -8.83
C ARG A 76 23.73 -7.11 -8.79
N VAL A 77 23.32 -6.29 -9.76
CA VAL A 77 21.97 -5.73 -9.82
C VAL A 77 21.00 -6.82 -10.25
N GLY A 78 20.09 -7.16 -9.33
CA GLY A 78 19.07 -8.18 -9.51
C GLY A 78 17.71 -7.60 -9.87
N MET A 79 17.42 -6.34 -9.48
CA MET A 79 16.12 -5.70 -9.68
C MET A 79 16.24 -4.19 -9.84
N VAL A 80 15.54 -3.63 -10.82
CA VAL A 80 15.37 -2.19 -11.04
C VAL A 80 13.89 -1.83 -10.90
N GLN A 81 13.54 -1.04 -9.89
CA GLN A 81 12.18 -0.57 -9.61
C GLN A 81 12.02 0.88 -10.10
N THR A 82 10.91 1.15 -10.77
CA THR A 82 10.53 2.51 -11.20
C THR A 82 9.45 3.09 -10.30
N ARG A 83 9.21 4.41 -10.37
CA ARG A 83 8.18 5.08 -9.59
C ARG A 83 6.80 4.83 -10.17
N TRP A 84 5.85 4.45 -9.31
CA TRP A 84 4.45 4.47 -9.70
C TRP A 84 3.94 5.90 -9.76
N THR A 85 3.22 6.21 -10.83
CA THR A 85 2.44 7.44 -10.96
C THR A 85 0.98 7.07 -11.15
N HIS A 86 0.08 8.03 -11.04
CA HIS A 86 -1.35 7.73 -10.90
C HIS A 86 -2.14 8.27 -12.09
N LEU A 87 -2.78 7.40 -12.86
CA LEU A 87 -3.58 7.75 -14.05
C LEU A 87 -4.80 8.60 -13.66
N ASN A 88 -5.45 8.22 -12.56
CA ASN A 88 -6.72 8.77 -12.11
C ASN A 88 -6.60 9.53 -10.77
N GLU A 89 -5.47 10.17 -10.49
CA GLU A 89 -5.27 10.92 -9.22
C GLU A 89 -6.44 11.88 -8.94
N ASN A 90 -6.89 12.62 -9.96
CA ASN A 90 -7.88 13.68 -9.84
C ASN A 90 -9.34 13.19 -9.97
N HIS A 91 -9.58 11.88 -10.03
CA HIS A 91 -10.92 11.33 -10.23
C HIS A 91 -11.86 11.53 -9.02
N SER A 92 -11.36 11.37 -7.79
CA SER A 92 -12.14 11.59 -6.57
C SER A 92 -11.26 11.99 -5.39
N LEU A 93 -11.87 12.42 -4.28
CA LEU A 93 -11.13 12.66 -3.04
C LEU A 93 -10.35 11.40 -2.60
N LEU A 94 -10.94 10.20 -2.77
CA LEU A 94 -10.28 8.94 -2.40
C LEU A 94 -9.03 8.66 -3.24
N THR A 95 -9.07 8.93 -4.55
CA THR A 95 -7.89 8.75 -5.41
C THR A 95 -6.81 9.78 -5.11
N ARG A 96 -7.20 11.04 -4.81
CA ARG A 96 -6.25 12.08 -4.39
C ARG A 96 -5.54 11.74 -3.07
N LEU A 97 -6.28 11.25 -2.08
CA LEU A 97 -5.70 10.84 -0.80
C LEU A 97 -4.77 9.63 -0.94
N GLN A 98 -5.11 8.67 -1.81
CA GLN A 98 -4.22 7.54 -2.13
C GLN A 98 -2.95 7.99 -2.85
N ALA A 99 -3.07 8.86 -3.86
CA ALA A 99 -1.92 9.42 -4.56
C ALA A 99 -0.97 10.15 -3.59
N PHE A 100 -1.53 10.99 -2.72
CA PHE A 100 -0.79 11.70 -1.68
C PHE A 100 -0.04 10.73 -0.73
N ALA A 101 -0.70 9.64 -0.32
CA ALA A 101 -0.11 8.62 0.53
C ALA A 101 1.07 7.90 -0.16
N LEU A 102 0.84 7.44 -1.40
CA LEU A 102 1.79 6.65 -2.18
C LEU A 102 2.99 7.48 -2.64
N ASP A 103 2.80 8.75 -2.96
CA ASP A 103 3.89 9.63 -3.36
C ASP A 103 4.94 9.80 -2.25
N ALA A 104 4.53 9.83 -0.97
CA ALA A 104 5.50 9.84 0.14
C ALA A 104 6.33 8.56 0.22
N HIS A 105 5.69 7.41 0.01
CA HIS A 105 6.38 6.13 -0.05
C HIS A 105 7.41 6.10 -1.20
N PHE A 106 7.02 6.54 -2.40
CA PHE A 106 7.88 6.50 -3.58
C PHE A 106 8.96 7.58 -3.61
N THR A 107 8.70 8.79 -3.12
CA THR A 107 9.66 9.91 -3.20
C THR A 107 10.58 10.02 -2.00
N ILE A 108 10.13 9.61 -0.81
CA ILE A 108 10.93 9.69 0.42
C ILE A 108 11.41 8.31 0.83
N GLU A 109 10.50 7.36 1.06
CA GLU A 109 10.88 6.09 1.66
C GLU A 109 11.78 5.26 0.72
N GLN A 110 11.36 5.02 -0.52
CA GLN A 110 12.14 4.21 -1.46
C GLN A 110 13.46 4.90 -1.85
N VAL A 111 13.43 6.21 -2.10
CA VAL A 111 14.65 6.99 -2.37
C VAL A 111 15.62 6.94 -1.19
N GLY A 112 15.12 7.13 0.02
CA GLY A 112 15.91 7.06 1.25
C GLY A 112 16.55 5.68 1.44
N ARG A 113 15.77 4.61 1.28
CA ARG A 113 16.29 3.23 1.38
C ARG A 113 17.35 2.93 0.33
N ASN A 114 17.10 3.31 -0.93
CA ASN A 114 18.04 3.14 -2.03
C ASN A 114 19.36 3.87 -1.79
N THR A 115 19.29 5.13 -1.35
CA THR A 115 20.47 5.95 -1.06
C THR A 115 21.28 5.37 0.10
N LEU A 116 20.62 4.77 1.10
CA LEU A 116 21.26 4.18 2.27
C LEU A 116 21.76 2.74 2.04
N GLY A 117 21.53 2.14 0.86
CA GLY A 117 21.80 0.73 0.63
C GLY A 117 21.01 -0.20 1.56
N ALA A 118 19.86 0.26 2.06
CA ALA A 118 18.95 -0.55 2.86
C ALA A 118 18.14 -1.47 1.96
N PHE A 119 17.51 -2.50 2.54
CA PHE A 119 16.66 -3.40 1.76
C PHE A 119 15.43 -2.67 1.21
N ILE A 120 15.18 -2.87 -0.07
CA ILE A 120 14.05 -2.30 -0.83
C ILE A 120 13.17 -3.45 -1.34
N ASN A 121 11.88 -3.24 -1.44
CA ASN A 121 10.99 -4.20 -2.08
C ASN A 121 10.78 -3.84 -3.56
N PHE A 122 10.68 -4.86 -4.39
CA PHE A 122 9.92 -4.77 -5.63
C PHE A 122 8.45 -4.54 -5.26
N ASN A 123 7.77 -3.62 -5.94
CA ASN A 123 6.40 -3.24 -5.63
C ASN A 123 5.36 -4.18 -6.28
N GLY A 124 5.81 -5.30 -6.84
CA GLY A 124 4.97 -6.25 -7.55
C GLY A 124 4.76 -5.92 -9.03
N THR A 125 5.12 -4.71 -9.45
CA THR A 125 5.01 -4.27 -10.85
C THR A 125 5.81 -2.98 -11.12
N GLY A 126 5.97 -2.61 -12.39
CA GLY A 126 6.69 -1.40 -12.82
C GLY A 126 8.19 -1.54 -12.59
N GLY A 127 8.72 -2.74 -12.76
CA GLY A 127 10.15 -3.03 -12.56
C GLY A 127 10.64 -4.17 -13.43
N VAL A 128 11.96 -4.26 -13.51
CA VAL A 128 12.69 -5.28 -14.28
C VAL A 128 13.52 -6.09 -13.32
N TRP A 129 13.54 -7.40 -13.53
CA TRP A 129 14.37 -8.34 -12.79
C TRP A 129 15.39 -9.00 -13.70
N ARG A 130 16.57 -9.30 -13.17
CA ARG A 130 17.47 -10.29 -13.77
C ARG A 130 16.91 -11.68 -13.49
N LYS A 131 16.71 -12.50 -14.52
CA LYS A 131 16.12 -13.84 -14.39
C LYS A 131 16.92 -14.74 -13.45
N THR A 132 18.25 -14.66 -13.49
CA THR A 132 19.14 -15.43 -12.61
C THR A 132 18.98 -15.04 -11.14
N CYS A 133 18.72 -13.77 -10.84
CA CYS A 133 18.41 -13.30 -9.48
C CYS A 133 17.13 -13.95 -8.94
N ILE A 134 16.06 -13.99 -9.75
CA ILE A 134 14.80 -14.65 -9.36
C ILE A 134 15.05 -16.13 -9.06
N VAL A 135 15.75 -16.84 -9.96
CA VAL A 135 16.02 -18.27 -9.82
C VAL A 135 16.91 -18.55 -8.62
N ASP A 136 18.01 -17.82 -8.47
CA ASP A 136 18.91 -17.96 -7.34
C ASP A 136 18.16 -17.71 -6.02
N ALA A 137 17.33 -16.67 -5.92
CA ALA A 137 16.57 -16.38 -4.71
C ALA A 137 15.53 -17.46 -4.32
N GLY A 138 15.28 -18.47 -5.16
CA GLY A 138 14.31 -19.54 -4.90
C GLY A 138 12.99 -19.39 -5.69
N ASN A 139 12.97 -18.50 -6.69
CA ASN A 139 11.81 -18.21 -7.54
C ASN A 139 10.62 -17.59 -6.77
N TRP A 140 9.47 -17.42 -7.42
CA TRP A 140 8.25 -16.87 -6.80
C TRP A 140 7.63 -17.85 -5.82
N GLU A 141 7.48 -17.48 -4.55
CA GLU A 141 6.83 -18.28 -3.50
C GLU A 141 5.43 -17.72 -3.20
N ASP A 142 4.48 -18.59 -2.84
CA ASP A 142 3.07 -18.27 -2.61
C ASP A 142 2.62 -18.46 -1.14
N ASP A 143 3.58 -18.57 -0.21
CA ASP A 143 3.33 -18.76 1.20
C ASP A 143 2.98 -17.46 1.96
N THR A 144 3.22 -16.31 1.33
CA THR A 144 2.79 -14.97 1.76
C THR A 144 1.89 -14.32 0.70
N LEU A 145 1.04 -13.37 1.10
CA LEU A 145 0.18 -12.61 0.18
C LEU A 145 0.92 -11.56 -0.67
N THR A 146 2.19 -11.29 -0.36
CA THR A 146 3.06 -10.33 -1.04
C THR A 146 4.32 -11.04 -1.52
N GLU A 147 4.18 -11.79 -2.62
CA GLU A 147 5.27 -12.59 -3.20
C GLU A 147 6.47 -11.74 -3.65
N ASP A 148 6.19 -10.48 -3.94
CA ASP A 148 7.13 -9.45 -4.36
C ASP A 148 8.07 -9.02 -3.23
N LEU A 149 7.52 -8.69 -2.07
CA LEU A 149 8.27 -8.34 -0.86
C LEU A 149 9.09 -9.54 -0.37
N ASP A 150 8.50 -10.74 -0.35
CA ASP A 150 9.20 -11.97 0.04
C ASP A 150 10.41 -12.26 -0.87
N LEU A 151 10.22 -12.28 -2.19
CA LEU A 151 11.31 -12.48 -3.14
C LEU A 151 12.40 -11.41 -3.01
N SER A 152 12.00 -10.17 -2.75
CA SER A 152 12.92 -9.04 -2.54
C SER A 152 13.86 -9.28 -1.35
N TYR A 153 13.33 -9.78 -0.24
CA TYR A 153 14.12 -10.09 0.94
C TYR A 153 15.00 -11.33 0.74
N ARG A 154 14.49 -12.37 0.07
CA ARG A 154 15.30 -13.55 -0.27
C ARG A 154 16.48 -13.19 -1.16
N ALA A 155 16.26 -12.40 -2.21
CA ALA A 155 17.30 -11.94 -3.13
C ALA A 155 18.36 -11.07 -2.44
N GLN A 156 17.96 -10.04 -1.69
CA GLN A 156 18.93 -9.15 -1.05
C GLN A 156 19.71 -9.83 0.08
N LYS A 157 19.12 -10.82 0.77
CA LYS A 157 19.87 -11.67 1.73
C LYS A 157 20.98 -12.48 1.06
N LYS A 158 20.85 -12.78 -0.24
CA LYS A 158 21.89 -13.42 -1.06
C LYS A 158 22.90 -12.44 -1.65
N GLY A 159 22.78 -11.14 -1.35
CA GLY A 159 23.72 -10.11 -1.82
C GLY A 159 23.35 -9.46 -3.15
N TRP A 160 22.19 -9.79 -3.73
CA TRP A 160 21.67 -9.07 -4.90
C TRP A 160 21.35 -7.61 -4.55
N LYS A 161 21.73 -6.70 -5.44
CA LYS A 161 21.48 -5.27 -5.31
C LYS A 161 20.21 -4.87 -6.02
N PHE A 162 19.44 -4.02 -5.36
CA PHE A 162 18.21 -3.45 -5.88
C PHE A 162 18.44 -1.97 -6.14
N VAL A 163 17.91 -1.47 -7.26
CA VAL A 163 18.07 -0.08 -7.69
C VAL A 163 16.69 0.54 -7.86
N TYR A 164 16.44 1.65 -7.18
CA TYR A 164 15.22 2.45 -7.35
C TYR A 164 15.47 3.70 -8.19
N LYS A 165 14.57 3.97 -9.14
CA LYS A 165 14.67 5.07 -10.11
C LYS A 165 13.40 5.93 -10.13
N PRO A 166 13.32 6.98 -9.30
CA PRO A 166 12.12 7.81 -9.17
C PRO A 166 11.78 8.62 -10.43
N GLU A 167 12.75 8.84 -11.31
CA GLU A 167 12.63 9.60 -12.56
C GLU A 167 12.00 8.80 -13.72
N ILE A 168 11.93 7.47 -13.57
CA ILE A 168 11.26 6.59 -14.53
C ILE A 168 9.85 6.32 -13.98
N HIS A 169 8.83 6.66 -14.76
CA HIS A 169 7.44 6.56 -14.32
C HIS A 169 6.75 5.32 -14.89
N SER A 170 5.95 4.67 -14.04
CA SER A 170 5.01 3.60 -14.39
C SER A 170 3.60 4.00 -13.92
N PRO A 171 2.82 4.67 -14.78
CA PRO A 171 1.44 5.05 -14.49
C PRO A 171 0.54 3.85 -14.18
N ALA A 172 -0.33 3.99 -13.16
CA ALA A 172 -1.23 2.96 -12.67
C ALA A 172 -2.61 3.52 -12.28
N GLU A 173 -3.63 2.67 -12.31
CA GLU A 173 -4.97 3.00 -11.83
C GLU A 173 -5.09 2.83 -10.31
N LEU A 174 -5.56 3.89 -9.63
CA LEU A 174 -5.94 3.87 -8.22
C LEU A 174 -7.38 3.38 -8.02
N PRO A 175 -7.67 2.56 -7.01
CA PRO A 175 -9.03 2.17 -6.68
C PRO A 175 -9.94 3.38 -6.38
N PRO A 176 -11.04 3.60 -7.12
CA PRO A 176 -11.91 4.78 -6.95
C PRO A 176 -12.93 4.64 -5.81
N ILE A 177 -13.10 3.44 -5.24
CA ILE A 177 -14.13 3.12 -4.24
C ILE A 177 -13.55 2.47 -2.98
N MET A 178 -14.18 2.72 -1.84
CA MET A 178 -13.65 2.30 -0.53
C MET A 178 -13.54 0.77 -0.36
N SER A 179 -14.46 -0.03 -0.92
CA SER A 179 -14.36 -1.49 -0.81
C SER A 179 -13.12 -2.05 -1.54
N ALA A 180 -12.76 -1.47 -2.69
CA ALA A 180 -11.55 -1.83 -3.43
C ALA A 180 -10.28 -1.36 -2.70
N ILE A 181 -10.29 -0.17 -2.12
CA ILE A 181 -9.19 0.35 -1.27
C ILE A 181 -8.97 -0.59 -0.09
N LYS A 182 -10.02 -0.92 0.67
CA LYS A 182 -9.95 -1.83 1.81
C LYS A 182 -9.42 -3.22 1.43
N SER A 183 -9.87 -3.76 0.30
CA SER A 183 -9.37 -5.05 -0.20
C SER A 183 -7.87 -5.00 -0.51
N GLN A 184 -7.41 -3.94 -1.19
CA GLN A 184 -5.99 -3.76 -1.51
C GLN A 184 -5.14 -3.56 -0.25
N GLN A 185 -5.54 -2.65 0.64
CA GLN A 185 -4.86 -2.35 1.89
C GLN A 185 -4.80 -3.57 2.81
N PHE A 186 -5.85 -4.39 2.86
CA PHE A 186 -5.84 -5.63 3.64
C PHE A 186 -4.74 -6.58 3.14
N ARG A 187 -4.66 -6.80 1.82
CA ARG A 187 -3.65 -7.69 1.24
C ARG A 187 -2.23 -7.19 1.50
N TRP A 188 -1.98 -5.90 1.29
CA TRP A 188 -0.66 -5.30 1.52
C TRP A 188 -0.24 -5.36 2.98
N ASN A 189 -1.12 -4.96 3.91
CA ASN A 189 -0.80 -4.97 5.33
C ASN A 189 -0.61 -6.38 5.89
N LYS A 190 -1.47 -7.31 5.49
CA LYS A 190 -1.37 -8.72 5.89
C LYS A 190 -0.12 -9.39 5.31
N GLY A 191 0.13 -9.23 4.01
CA GLY A 191 1.31 -9.81 3.34
C GLY A 191 2.62 -9.24 3.90
N GLY A 192 2.67 -7.94 4.17
CA GLY A 192 3.79 -7.32 4.87
C GLY A 192 4.06 -7.95 6.24
N ALA A 193 3.01 -8.17 7.04
CA ALA A 193 3.11 -8.85 8.33
C ALA A 193 3.52 -10.33 8.22
N GLU A 194 3.06 -11.05 7.19
CA GLU A 194 3.51 -12.42 6.90
C GLU A 194 5.00 -12.45 6.52
N CYS A 195 5.47 -11.51 5.70
CA CYS A 195 6.88 -11.33 5.37
C CYS A 195 7.72 -10.97 6.61
N ALA A 196 7.19 -10.13 7.51
CA ALA A 196 7.84 -9.81 8.77
C ALA A 196 8.07 -11.07 9.61
N ARG A 197 7.03 -11.89 9.78
CA ARG A 197 7.12 -13.18 10.48
C ARG A 197 8.13 -14.11 9.82
N LYS A 198 8.15 -14.16 8.49
CA LYS A 198 9.04 -15.04 7.71
C LYS A 198 10.51 -14.61 7.74
N HIS A 199 10.79 -13.30 7.75
CA HIS A 199 12.14 -12.79 7.49
C HIS A 199 12.82 -12.10 8.67
N ALA A 200 12.09 -11.49 9.60
CA ALA A 200 12.68 -10.59 10.60
C ALA A 200 13.78 -11.26 11.44
N GLN A 201 13.51 -12.47 11.96
CA GLN A 201 14.49 -13.23 12.74
C GLN A 201 15.73 -13.58 11.90
N SER A 202 15.54 -14.02 10.65
CA SER A 202 16.65 -14.35 9.75
C SER A 202 17.53 -13.14 9.41
N VAL A 203 16.92 -11.96 9.31
CA VAL A 203 17.64 -10.70 9.07
C VAL A 203 18.45 -10.31 10.31
N LEU A 204 17.87 -10.38 11.50
CA LEU A 204 18.57 -10.06 12.75
C LEU A 204 19.76 -10.99 13.01
N ALA A 205 19.61 -12.29 12.68
CA ALA A 205 20.66 -13.31 12.82
C ALA A 205 21.76 -13.27 11.74
N SER A 206 21.59 -12.47 10.68
CA SER A 206 22.56 -12.38 9.58
C SER A 206 23.85 -11.64 9.96
N ASN A 207 24.83 -11.59 9.06
CA ASN A 207 26.06 -10.80 9.24
C ASN A 207 25.96 -9.36 8.67
N PHE A 208 24.75 -8.89 8.33
CA PHE A 208 24.59 -7.52 7.82
C PHE A 208 24.95 -6.45 8.87
N PRO A 209 25.36 -5.24 8.44
CA PRO A 209 25.58 -4.13 9.36
C PRO A 209 24.34 -3.83 10.20
N PHE A 210 24.54 -3.41 11.45
CA PHE A 210 23.45 -3.09 12.39
C PHE A 210 22.43 -2.12 11.78
N LYS A 211 22.90 -1.07 11.10
CA LYS A 211 22.04 -0.09 10.42
C LYS A 211 21.13 -0.75 9.37
N THR A 212 21.67 -1.64 8.53
CA THR A 212 20.90 -2.38 7.51
C THR A 212 19.85 -3.28 8.16
N LYS A 213 20.22 -3.99 9.24
CA LYS A 213 19.28 -4.82 10.01
C LYS A 213 18.13 -3.98 10.58
N MET A 214 18.43 -2.84 11.19
CA MET A 214 17.41 -1.95 11.76
C MET A 214 16.46 -1.42 10.67
N HIS A 215 16.97 -0.96 9.53
CA HIS A 215 16.13 -0.50 8.42
C HIS A 215 15.27 -1.62 7.83
N ALA A 216 15.80 -2.84 7.74
CA ALA A 216 15.09 -4.01 7.24
C ALA A 216 13.99 -4.46 8.21
N VAL A 217 14.26 -4.51 9.52
CA VAL A 217 13.25 -4.82 10.53
C VAL A 217 12.16 -3.74 10.56
N ALA A 218 12.53 -2.46 10.55
CA ALA A 218 11.57 -1.36 10.47
C ALA A 218 10.70 -1.43 9.21
N HIS A 219 11.27 -1.84 8.07
CA HIS A 219 10.51 -2.06 6.83
C HIS A 219 9.52 -3.21 6.94
N LEU A 220 9.98 -4.38 7.40
CA LEU A 220 9.16 -5.57 7.55
C LEU A 220 7.96 -5.30 8.47
N PHE A 221 8.18 -4.59 9.58
CA PHE A 221 7.13 -4.23 10.53
C PHE A 221 6.41 -2.91 10.22
N ASN A 222 6.60 -2.30 9.04
CA ASN A 222 5.99 -1.02 8.71
C ASN A 222 4.45 -1.06 8.86
N SER A 223 3.81 -2.13 8.38
CA SER A 223 2.36 -2.32 8.51
C SER A 223 1.87 -2.34 9.97
N SER A 224 2.72 -2.73 10.93
CA SER A 224 2.38 -2.74 12.36
C SER A 224 2.07 -1.36 12.93
N ILE A 225 2.36 -0.28 12.21
CA ILE A 225 1.92 1.07 12.57
C ILE A 225 0.40 1.15 12.78
N PHE A 226 -0.41 0.37 12.04
CA PHE A 226 -1.86 0.39 12.21
C PHE A 226 -2.31 -0.25 13.54
N LEU A 227 -1.57 -1.23 14.08
CA LEU A 227 -1.81 -1.73 15.44
C LEU A 227 -1.54 -0.64 16.48
N VAL A 228 -0.45 0.11 16.29
CA VAL A 228 -0.08 1.23 17.17
C VAL A 228 -1.12 2.35 17.09
N ILE A 229 -1.52 2.77 15.89
CA ILE A 229 -2.55 3.81 15.69
C ILE A 229 -3.86 3.39 16.36
N LEU A 230 -4.32 2.15 16.14
CA LEU A 230 -5.56 1.67 16.78
C LEU A 230 -5.43 1.67 18.32
N THR A 231 -4.31 1.20 18.85
CA THR A 231 -4.05 1.16 20.30
C THR A 231 -4.02 2.57 20.90
N VAL A 232 -3.34 3.51 20.26
CA VAL A 232 -3.28 4.92 20.69
C VAL A 232 -4.66 5.57 20.61
N SER A 233 -5.43 5.28 19.55
CA SER A 233 -6.79 5.79 19.39
C SER A 233 -7.69 5.34 20.54
N LEU A 234 -7.71 4.04 20.85
CA LEU A 234 -8.52 3.50 21.95
C LEU A 234 -8.03 3.97 23.32
N SER A 235 -6.71 3.99 23.55
CA SER A 235 -6.11 4.44 24.81
C SER A 235 -6.38 5.92 25.08
N SER A 236 -6.48 6.75 24.03
CA SER A 236 -6.76 8.17 24.16
C SER A 236 -8.12 8.47 24.79
N ILE A 237 -9.09 7.55 24.71
CA ILE A 237 -10.40 7.70 25.35
C ILE A 237 -10.21 7.70 26.87
N GLY A 238 -9.49 6.71 27.40
CA GLY A 238 -9.21 6.60 28.83
C GLY A 238 -8.35 7.76 29.35
N VAL A 239 -7.31 8.13 28.60
CA VAL A 239 -6.44 9.26 28.97
C VAL A 239 -7.20 10.58 28.98
N ALA A 240 -8.05 10.82 27.99
CA ALA A 240 -8.90 12.02 27.97
C ALA A 240 -9.91 12.02 29.13
N TRP A 241 -10.52 10.86 29.43
CA TRP A 241 -11.43 10.73 30.57
C TRP A 241 -10.75 11.00 31.92
N LEU A 242 -9.51 10.52 32.13
CA LEU A 242 -8.73 10.85 33.33
C LEU A 242 -8.43 12.36 33.43
N GLY A 243 -8.16 13.01 32.28
CA GLY A 243 -7.97 14.45 32.19
C GLY A 243 -9.23 15.24 32.56
N LEU A 244 -10.38 14.83 32.03
CA LEU A 244 -11.68 15.42 32.32
C LEU A 244 -12.06 15.35 33.82
N ASN A 245 -11.65 14.28 34.51
CA ASN A 245 -11.90 14.09 35.94
C ASN A 245 -10.78 14.64 36.85
N GLY A 246 -9.75 15.30 36.28
CA GLY A 246 -8.66 15.90 37.04
C GLY A 246 -7.72 14.90 37.76
N VAL A 247 -7.83 13.60 37.46
CA VAL A 247 -7.16 12.53 38.23
C VAL A 247 -5.65 12.47 37.98
N SER A 248 -5.16 12.87 36.80
CA SER A 248 -3.72 12.81 36.49
C SER A 248 -3.29 13.82 35.41
N THR A 249 -3.24 15.10 35.79
CA THR A 249 -2.89 16.21 34.88
C THR A 249 -1.46 16.13 34.33
N SER A 250 -0.52 15.55 35.07
CA SER A 250 0.85 15.33 34.59
C SER A 250 0.92 14.26 33.50
N LEU A 251 0.21 13.13 33.67
CA LEU A 251 0.17 12.06 32.69
C LEU A 251 -0.49 12.52 31.39
N THR A 252 -1.58 13.29 31.48
CA THR A 252 -2.26 13.80 30.28
C THR A 252 -1.41 14.81 29.53
N ARG A 253 -0.66 15.68 30.23
CA ARG A 253 0.31 16.60 29.59
C ARG A 253 1.42 15.83 28.86
N ILE A 254 1.98 14.79 29.49
CA ILE A 254 2.99 13.93 28.85
C ILE A 254 2.40 13.25 27.61
N ALA A 255 1.18 12.72 27.69
CA ALA A 255 0.47 12.15 26.54
C ALA A 255 0.25 13.18 25.43
N GLY A 256 -0.07 14.43 25.79
CA GLY A 256 -0.18 15.54 24.86
C GLY A 256 1.12 15.86 24.12
N LEU A 257 2.30 15.70 24.76
CA LEU A 257 3.59 15.90 24.09
C LEU A 257 3.79 14.92 22.93
N PHE A 258 3.29 13.69 23.02
CA PHE A 258 3.39 12.71 21.95
C PHE A 258 2.58 13.09 20.70
N LEU A 259 1.66 14.06 20.79
CA LEU A 259 1.01 14.63 19.61
C LEU A 259 2.00 15.33 18.66
N ILE A 260 3.21 15.69 19.13
CA ILE A 260 4.29 16.18 18.26
C ILE A 260 4.66 15.17 17.16
N GLY A 261 4.42 13.88 17.37
CA GLY A 261 4.59 12.85 16.35
C GLY A 261 3.76 13.13 15.09
N PHE A 262 2.57 13.73 15.24
CA PHE A 262 1.76 14.17 14.09
C PHE A 262 2.44 15.28 13.30
N ALA A 263 3.15 16.20 13.96
CA ALA A 263 3.90 17.25 13.28
C ALA A 263 5.09 16.67 12.48
N ILE A 264 5.75 15.63 13.00
CA ILE A 264 6.82 14.93 12.26
C ILE A 264 6.25 14.22 11.03
N ILE A 265 5.15 13.48 11.19
CA ILE A 265 4.47 12.83 10.06
C ILE A 265 4.02 13.88 9.03
N ALA A 266 3.41 14.97 9.50
CA ALA A 266 3.01 16.09 8.67
C ALA A 266 4.18 16.64 7.84
N LEU A 267 5.35 16.83 8.46
CA LEU A 267 6.54 17.33 7.79
C LEU A 267 7.03 16.37 6.68
N VAL A 268 7.03 15.06 6.92
CA VAL A 268 7.41 14.07 5.90
C VAL A 268 6.49 14.15 4.69
N TYR A 269 5.18 14.14 4.91
CA TYR A 269 4.20 14.25 3.82
C TYR A 269 4.26 15.60 3.11
N PHE A 270 4.54 16.67 3.85
CA PHE A 270 4.77 17.98 3.30
C PHE A 270 5.97 17.95 2.35
N VAL A 271 7.15 17.51 2.81
CA VAL A 271 8.36 17.41 1.97
C VAL A 271 8.11 16.58 0.70
N SER A 272 7.39 15.46 0.81
CA SER A 272 7.02 14.60 -0.33
C SER A 272 6.20 15.37 -1.37
N HIS A 273 5.17 16.09 -0.90
CA HIS A 273 4.27 16.82 -1.77
C HIS A 273 4.99 17.92 -2.56
N PHE A 274 5.97 18.58 -1.95
CA PHE A 274 6.78 19.62 -2.60
C PHE A 274 7.88 19.07 -3.50
N TYR A 275 8.36 17.84 -3.27
CA TYR A 275 9.41 17.22 -4.08
C TYR A 275 9.07 17.17 -5.59
N SER A 276 7.78 17.05 -5.94
CA SER A 276 7.34 16.88 -7.33
C SER A 276 6.61 18.09 -7.93
N ARG A 277 6.46 19.21 -7.20
CA ARG A 277 5.59 20.33 -7.61
C ARG A 277 6.37 21.64 -7.77
N LYS A 278 6.16 22.32 -8.91
CA LYS A 278 6.85 23.59 -9.26
C LYS A 278 6.22 24.85 -8.65
N ARG A 279 4.99 24.80 -8.12
CA ARG A 279 4.21 25.97 -7.65
C ARG A 279 4.02 25.93 -6.14
N PHE A 280 4.88 26.63 -5.40
CA PHE A 280 4.93 26.59 -3.94
C PHE A 280 3.58 26.92 -3.26
N TRP A 281 3.00 28.09 -3.54
CA TRP A 281 1.80 28.56 -2.83
C TRP A 281 0.54 27.70 -3.08
N ALA A 282 0.34 27.23 -4.31
CA ALA A 282 -0.77 26.33 -4.64
C ALA A 282 -0.61 24.98 -3.92
N SER A 283 0.60 24.42 -3.91
CA SER A 283 0.93 23.17 -3.20
C SER A 283 0.84 23.32 -1.68
N LEU A 284 1.12 24.50 -1.14
CA LEU A 284 0.96 24.79 0.29
C LEU A 284 -0.52 24.74 0.71
N LEU A 285 -1.38 25.46 -0.02
CA LEU A 285 -2.81 25.45 0.25
C LEU A 285 -3.41 24.04 0.09
N GLU A 286 -2.99 23.30 -0.93
CA GLU A 286 -3.40 21.92 -1.11
C GLU A 286 -2.92 21.03 0.05
N SER A 287 -1.67 21.18 0.49
CA SER A 287 -1.11 20.42 1.62
C SER A 287 -1.88 20.65 2.93
N ILE A 288 -2.23 21.91 3.22
CA ILE A 288 -2.98 22.28 4.44
C ILE A 288 -4.36 21.61 4.46
N LEU A 289 -4.99 21.41 3.30
CA LEU A 289 -6.31 20.78 3.19
C LEU A 289 -6.21 19.25 3.12
N ILE A 290 -5.29 18.72 2.32
CA ILE A 290 -5.20 17.28 2.02
C ILE A 290 -4.62 16.50 3.20
N LEU A 291 -3.67 17.08 3.95
CA LEU A 291 -2.94 16.36 4.98
C LEU A 291 -3.82 15.99 6.19
N PRO A 292 -4.62 16.89 6.79
CA PRO A 292 -5.53 16.51 7.86
C PRO A 292 -6.56 15.47 7.40
N LEU A 293 -7.06 15.60 6.16
CA LEU A 293 -7.99 14.62 5.57
C LEU A 293 -7.32 13.25 5.41
N PHE A 294 -6.10 13.21 4.88
CA PHE A 294 -5.30 12.00 4.71
C PHE A 294 -5.04 11.30 6.04
N LEU A 295 -4.59 12.04 7.05
CA LEU A 295 -4.33 11.51 8.38
C LEU A 295 -5.62 10.98 9.01
N SER A 296 -6.73 11.72 8.88
CA SER A 296 -8.03 11.28 9.38
C SER A 296 -8.49 9.98 8.71
N VAL A 297 -8.46 9.89 7.38
CA VAL A 297 -8.85 8.67 6.66
C VAL A 297 -7.91 7.50 6.96
N SER A 298 -6.60 7.76 7.10
CA SER A 298 -5.62 6.74 7.50
C SER A 298 -5.92 6.17 8.88
N MET A 299 -6.28 7.02 9.85
CA MET A 299 -6.73 6.60 11.17
C MET A 299 -8.09 5.90 11.12
N GLY A 300 -9.02 6.36 10.28
CA GLY A 300 -10.31 5.71 10.07
C GLY A 300 -10.19 4.28 9.53
N MET A 301 -9.14 3.99 8.75
CA MET A 301 -8.83 2.63 8.27
C MET A 301 -8.02 1.80 9.28
N ALA A 302 -7.63 2.36 10.43
CA ALA A 302 -6.72 1.70 11.36
C ALA A 302 -7.28 0.38 11.88
N LEU A 303 -8.58 0.27 12.15
CA LEU A 303 -9.18 -0.99 12.62
C LEU A 303 -9.05 -2.11 11.57
N HIS A 304 -9.48 -1.83 10.33
CA HIS A 304 -9.41 -2.77 9.22
C HIS A 304 -7.97 -3.20 8.91
N ASN A 305 -7.04 -2.25 8.88
CA ASN A 305 -5.63 -2.55 8.62
C ASN A 305 -4.96 -3.26 9.80
N ALA A 306 -5.27 -2.89 11.05
CA ALA A 306 -4.80 -3.58 12.26
C ALA A 306 -5.24 -5.05 12.27
N GLN A 307 -6.49 -5.34 11.88
CA GLN A 307 -6.95 -6.72 11.72
C GLN A 307 -6.08 -7.47 10.70
N ALA A 308 -5.83 -6.87 9.53
CA ALA A 308 -5.00 -7.48 8.48
C ALA A 308 -3.60 -7.84 9.00
N VAL A 309 -2.96 -6.91 9.72
CA VAL A 309 -1.65 -7.10 10.34
C VAL A 309 -1.69 -8.21 11.38
N TRP A 310 -2.68 -8.19 12.28
CA TRP A 310 -2.82 -9.20 13.33
C TRP A 310 -3.00 -10.61 12.74
N GLU A 311 -3.81 -10.75 11.69
CA GLU A 311 -3.95 -12.03 10.99
C GLU A 311 -2.64 -12.47 10.33
N GLY A 312 -1.90 -11.53 9.75
CA GLY A 312 -0.59 -11.80 9.15
C GLY A 312 0.45 -12.22 10.19
N LEU A 313 0.53 -11.54 11.34
CA LEU A 313 1.47 -11.90 12.41
C LEU A 313 1.11 -13.23 13.09
N SER A 314 -0.18 -13.51 13.28
CA SER A 314 -0.65 -14.76 13.89
C SER A 314 -0.59 -15.99 12.97
N GLY A 315 -0.31 -15.81 11.68
CA GLY A 315 -0.22 -16.91 10.72
C GLY A 315 -1.55 -17.44 10.22
N LYS A 316 -2.66 -16.74 10.50
CA LYS A 316 -3.98 -17.09 9.98
C LYS A 316 -3.97 -16.99 8.45
N LYS A 317 -4.22 -18.09 7.74
CA LYS A 317 -4.36 -18.08 6.29
C LYS A 317 -5.71 -17.46 5.88
N SER A 318 -5.70 -16.57 4.89
CA SER A 318 -6.92 -16.00 4.29
C SER A 318 -6.86 -16.13 2.77
N PRO A 319 -8.03 -16.26 2.11
CA PRO A 319 -8.07 -16.33 0.65
C PRO A 319 -7.60 -15.01 0.02
N PHE A 320 -7.01 -15.09 -1.17
CA PHE A 320 -6.70 -13.91 -1.97
C PHE A 320 -7.98 -13.33 -2.57
N ILE A 321 -8.33 -12.11 -2.16
CA ILE A 321 -9.46 -11.36 -2.73
C ILE A 321 -8.92 -10.37 -3.75
N ARG A 322 -9.34 -10.52 -5.02
CA ARG A 322 -8.93 -9.63 -6.11
C ARG A 322 -9.45 -8.21 -5.87
N THR A 323 -8.57 -7.22 -6.04
CA THR A 323 -8.96 -5.82 -6.11
C THR A 323 -9.60 -5.52 -7.48
N PRO A 324 -10.85 -5.01 -7.53
CA PRO A 324 -11.49 -4.64 -8.79
C PRO A 324 -10.71 -3.53 -9.52
N LYS A 325 -10.67 -3.62 -10.86
CA LYS A 325 -10.10 -2.60 -11.76
C LYS A 325 -11.23 -1.95 -12.55
N PHE A 326 -11.12 -0.67 -12.90
CA PHE A 326 -12.24 0.15 -13.38
C PHE A 326 -12.02 0.76 -14.77
N ASN A 327 -10.78 0.90 -15.22
CA ASN A 327 -10.43 1.50 -16.51
C ASN A 327 -11.03 2.91 -16.72
N LEU A 328 -10.79 3.80 -15.77
CA LEU A 328 -11.44 5.13 -15.71
C LEU A 328 -11.00 6.11 -16.82
N GLU A 329 -9.82 5.92 -17.42
CA GLU A 329 -9.33 6.80 -18.50
C GLU A 329 -10.10 6.61 -19.82
N ALA A 330 -10.74 5.45 -20.03
CA ALA A 330 -11.48 5.16 -21.26
C ALA A 330 -12.86 5.87 -21.36
N GLY A 331 -13.13 6.84 -20.49
CA GLY A 331 -14.24 7.80 -20.63
C GLY A 331 -15.67 7.26 -20.47
N LYS A 332 -15.86 5.96 -20.19
CA LYS A 332 -17.20 5.33 -20.12
C LYS A 332 -17.37 4.22 -19.07
N SER A 333 -16.53 4.14 -18.03
CA SER A 333 -16.70 3.07 -17.03
C SER A 333 -17.78 3.43 -15.99
N ASN A 334 -18.94 2.79 -16.08
CA ASN A 334 -19.95 2.86 -15.02
C ASN A 334 -19.46 2.02 -13.82
N LEU A 335 -19.20 2.66 -12.67
CA LEU A 335 -18.74 1.96 -11.46
C LEU A 335 -19.65 0.79 -11.08
N LYS A 336 -20.96 0.87 -11.39
CA LYS A 336 -21.97 -0.15 -11.04
C LYS A 336 -21.90 -1.44 -11.85
N THR A 337 -21.30 -1.43 -13.05
CA THR A 337 -21.27 -2.63 -13.92
C THR A 337 -20.14 -3.59 -13.58
N ASN A 338 -19.31 -3.27 -12.58
CA ASN A 338 -18.19 -4.11 -12.20
C ASN A 338 -18.65 -5.36 -11.41
N ARG A 339 -18.56 -6.54 -12.05
CA ARG A 339 -18.98 -7.82 -11.46
C ARG A 339 -18.28 -8.19 -10.14
N TYR A 340 -17.12 -7.59 -9.87
CA TYR A 340 -16.32 -7.88 -8.67
C TYR A 340 -16.80 -7.09 -7.43
N LEU A 341 -17.95 -6.40 -7.50
CA LEU A 341 -18.53 -5.62 -6.39
C LEU A 341 -19.47 -6.41 -5.47
N LYS A 342 -19.75 -7.68 -5.77
CA LYS A 342 -20.69 -8.53 -5.01
C LYS A 342 -20.07 -9.06 -3.70
N ILE A 343 -19.73 -8.17 -2.78
CA ILE A 343 -19.20 -8.52 -1.45
C ILE A 343 -20.13 -7.93 -0.39
N SER A 344 -20.46 -8.72 0.64
CA SER A 344 -21.22 -8.22 1.79
C SER A 344 -20.35 -7.30 2.65
N MET A 345 -20.97 -6.32 3.29
CA MET A 345 -20.25 -5.38 4.17
C MET A 345 -19.75 -6.13 5.42
N PRO A 346 -18.43 -6.13 5.70
CA PRO A 346 -17.88 -6.88 6.81
C PRO A 346 -18.24 -6.25 8.16
N LEU A 347 -18.29 -7.06 9.22
CA LEU A 347 -18.58 -6.62 10.59
C LEU A 347 -17.64 -5.49 11.04
N THR A 348 -16.37 -5.53 10.62
CA THR A 348 -15.39 -4.49 10.95
C THR A 348 -15.81 -3.11 10.47
N THR A 349 -16.53 -3.01 9.35
CA THR A 349 -17.04 -1.71 8.90
C THR A 349 -18.14 -1.20 9.82
N TRP A 350 -19.00 -2.05 10.37
CA TRP A 350 -19.97 -1.62 11.39
C TRP A 350 -19.29 -1.16 12.69
N ILE A 351 -18.20 -1.83 13.10
CA ILE A 351 -17.42 -1.43 14.26
C ILE A 351 -16.76 -0.06 14.03
N GLU A 352 -16.23 0.21 12.82
CA GLU A 352 -15.75 1.56 12.45
C GLU A 352 -16.85 2.62 12.60
N GLY A 353 -18.09 2.32 12.20
CA GLY A 353 -19.24 3.19 12.45
C GLY A 353 -19.47 3.46 13.94
N GLY A 354 -19.37 2.44 14.78
CA GLY A 354 -19.43 2.58 16.24
C GLY A 354 -18.30 3.46 16.80
N LEU A 355 -17.06 3.27 16.33
CA LEU A 355 -15.91 4.10 16.72
C LEU A 355 -16.12 5.57 16.32
N SER A 356 -16.71 5.84 15.15
CA SER A 356 -17.06 7.20 14.74
C SER A 356 -18.00 7.87 15.76
N LEU A 357 -19.02 7.16 16.24
CA LEU A 357 -19.94 7.67 17.25
C LEU A 357 -19.24 7.92 18.59
N ILE A 358 -18.38 6.99 19.03
CA ILE A 358 -17.61 7.11 20.28
C ILE A 358 -16.70 8.36 20.23
N PHE A 359 -15.92 8.54 19.17
CA PHE A 359 -15.04 9.71 19.07
C PHE A 359 -15.81 11.01 18.86
N THR A 360 -16.97 10.98 18.20
CA THR A 360 -17.88 12.15 18.13
C THR A 360 -18.36 12.53 19.53
N PHE A 361 -18.71 11.55 20.36
CA PHE A 361 -19.07 11.80 21.76
C PHE A 361 -17.90 12.39 22.55
N MET A 362 -16.67 11.90 22.36
CA MET A 362 -15.48 12.48 23.00
C MET A 362 -15.24 13.94 22.60
N VAL A 363 -15.47 14.30 21.34
CA VAL A 363 -15.41 15.69 20.87
C VAL A 363 -16.45 16.55 21.59
N ILE A 364 -17.69 16.06 21.73
CA ILE A 364 -18.75 16.78 22.46
C ILE A 364 -18.36 16.98 23.93
N LEU A 365 -17.80 15.96 24.59
CA LEU A 365 -17.31 16.09 25.97
C LEU A 365 -16.18 17.12 26.09
N ALA A 366 -15.24 17.15 25.13
CA ALA A 366 -14.16 18.13 25.12
C ALA A 366 -14.69 19.58 25.13
N PHE A 367 -15.73 19.89 24.36
CA PHE A 367 -16.38 21.20 24.38
C PHE A 367 -17.16 21.46 25.67
N ARG A 368 -17.91 20.45 26.16
CA ARG A 368 -18.73 20.60 27.37
C ARG A 368 -17.92 20.90 28.62
N TYR A 369 -16.70 20.34 28.71
CA TYR A 369 -15.81 20.48 29.87
C TYR A 369 -14.59 21.37 29.60
N GLU A 370 -14.57 22.10 28.48
CA GLU A 370 -13.49 23.00 28.07
C GLU A 370 -12.08 22.35 28.07
N TYR A 371 -12.02 21.06 27.75
CA TYR A 371 -10.78 20.28 27.77
C TYR A 371 -10.32 19.93 26.34
N PHE A 372 -9.46 20.77 25.77
CA PHE A 372 -9.13 20.73 24.33
C PHE A 372 -7.87 19.95 23.97
N LEU A 373 -7.15 19.37 24.94
CA LEU A 373 -5.84 18.74 24.69
C LEU A 373 -5.89 17.64 23.61
N PHE A 374 -6.93 16.81 23.61
CA PHE A 374 -7.12 15.73 22.63
C PHE A 374 -8.11 16.08 21.53
N LEU A 375 -8.69 17.28 21.54
CA LEU A 375 -9.76 17.66 20.62
C LEU A 375 -9.35 17.48 19.14
N PRO A 376 -8.18 17.95 18.67
CA PRO A 376 -7.79 17.76 17.27
C PRO A 376 -7.70 16.27 16.89
N PHE A 377 -7.11 15.46 17.76
CA PHE A 377 -6.93 14.03 17.54
C PHE A 377 -8.27 13.28 17.51
N HIS A 378 -9.16 13.54 18.49
CA HIS A 378 -10.50 12.93 18.53
C HIS A 378 -11.40 13.40 17.40
N ALA A 379 -11.31 14.67 16.98
CA ALA A 379 -12.05 15.18 15.83
C ALA A 379 -11.62 14.49 14.52
N MET A 380 -10.32 14.29 14.32
CA MET A 380 -9.79 13.56 13.16
C MET A 380 -10.20 12.08 13.18
N LEU A 381 -10.23 11.43 14.35
CA LEU A 381 -10.71 10.06 14.49
C LEU A 381 -12.21 9.94 14.21
N ALA A 382 -13.03 10.84 14.77
CA ALA A 382 -14.47 10.89 14.54
C ALA A 382 -14.78 11.05 13.05
N PHE A 383 -14.14 12.03 12.41
CA PHE A 383 -14.27 12.30 10.97
C PHE A 383 -13.74 11.14 10.13
N GLY A 384 -12.55 10.61 10.47
CA GLY A 384 -11.90 9.51 9.76
C GLY A 384 -12.74 8.25 9.72
N TYR A 385 -13.15 7.75 10.89
CA TYR A 385 -14.01 6.56 10.99
C TYR A 385 -15.37 6.80 10.32
N GLY A 386 -15.96 7.99 10.47
CA GLY A 386 -17.24 8.34 9.84
C GLY A 386 -17.14 8.34 8.31
N MET A 387 -16.09 8.95 7.75
CA MET A 387 -15.83 8.96 6.31
C MET A 387 -15.60 7.55 5.77
N VAL A 388 -14.78 6.74 6.44
CA VAL A 388 -14.53 5.35 6.03
C VAL A 388 -15.81 4.53 6.09
N PHE A 389 -16.64 4.68 7.13
CA PHE A 389 -17.93 4.00 7.25
C PHE A 389 -18.90 4.38 6.14
N ILE A 390 -19.17 5.69 5.94
CA ILE A 390 -20.14 6.20 4.96
C ILE A 390 -19.71 5.83 3.54
N THR A 391 -18.43 6.00 3.20
CA THR A 391 -17.91 5.66 1.87
C THR A 391 -17.91 4.14 1.65
N SER A 392 -17.64 3.33 2.67
CA SER A 392 -17.79 1.87 2.60
C SER A 392 -19.25 1.48 2.34
N PHE A 393 -20.20 2.06 3.08
CA PHE A 393 -21.62 1.78 2.90
C PHE A 393 -22.08 2.07 1.46
N ARG A 394 -21.70 3.24 0.92
CA ARG A 394 -21.96 3.58 -0.49
C ARG A 394 -21.30 2.58 -1.44
N SER A 395 -20.05 2.21 -1.19
CA SER A 395 -19.28 1.28 -2.03
C SER A 395 -19.91 -0.11 -2.10
N TYR A 396 -20.29 -0.69 -0.95
CA TYR A 396 -20.92 -2.03 -0.90
C TYR A 396 -22.35 -2.02 -1.41
N SER A 397 -23.02 -0.87 -1.43
CA SER A 397 -24.35 -0.73 -2.05
C SER A 397 -24.32 -0.74 -3.57
N LEU A 398 -23.17 -0.51 -4.23
CA LEU A 398 -23.06 -0.53 -5.69
C LEU A 398 -23.23 -1.92 -6.30
N GLY A 399 -23.00 -2.98 -5.53
CA GLY A 399 -23.14 -4.37 -5.96
C GLY A 399 -24.51 -4.99 -5.68
N LYS A 400 -25.42 -4.22 -5.04
CA LYS A 400 -26.84 -4.57 -4.87
C LYS A 400 -27.64 -3.90 -5.99
#